data_AF-A0A838HKM4-F1
#
_entry.id   AF-A0A838HKM4-F1
#
_cell.length_a   1.000
_cell.length_b   1.000
_cell.length_c   1.000
_cell.angle_alpha   90.00
_cell.angle_beta   90.00
_cell.angle_gamma   90.00
#
_symmetry.space_group_name_H-M   'P 1'
#
loop_
_entity.id
_entity.type
_entity.pdbx_description
1 polymer ?
#
loop_
_entity_poly.entity_id
_entity_poly.type
_entity_poly.pdbx_seq_one_letter_code
_entity_poly.pdbx_strand_id
1 'polypeptide(L)'
;MKVNVAAEARDAGLTDALVFVTESWGSRMLASARGLGVPPSLAERAYRRVDHCAMDELLREAHRDGAAPAEVKRRLERLMRTARGARKLNLAGDPTLRLAPGILPERCAEELRYDRLGFDVFTPHLPENSPHLESAVVVARDLREQNAELMAAYPGKAAYVYRNGRFAALR
;
A
#
# COMPACT_ATOMS: atom_id res chain seq x y z
N MET A 1 -16.11 -0.24 -17.01
CA MET A 1 -16.85 0.79 -16.26
C MET A 1 -15.91 1.34 -15.19
N LYS A 2 -15.69 2.66 -15.12
CA LYS A 2 -14.76 3.26 -14.17
C LYS A 2 -15.52 3.49 -12.86
N VAL A 3 -15.14 2.75 -11.82
CA VAL A 3 -15.70 2.88 -10.45
C VAL A 3 -15.43 4.28 -9.92
N ASN A 4 -16.41 4.89 -9.25
CA ASN A 4 -16.27 6.14 -8.50
C ASN A 4 -16.53 5.84 -7.02
N VAL A 5 -15.47 5.69 -6.24
CA VAL A 5 -15.55 5.20 -4.85
C VAL A 5 -16.26 6.23 -3.98
N ALA A 6 -15.99 7.53 -4.18
CA ALA A 6 -16.65 8.60 -3.44
C ALA A 6 -18.16 8.70 -3.74
N ALA A 7 -18.59 8.37 -4.95
CA ALA A 7 -20.01 8.27 -5.29
C ALA A 7 -20.66 7.03 -4.63
N GLU A 8 -20.05 5.86 -4.77
CA GLU A 8 -20.55 4.61 -4.15
C GLU A 8 -20.63 4.72 -2.63
N ALA A 9 -19.67 5.39 -1.99
CA ALA A 9 -19.69 5.64 -0.56
C ALA A 9 -20.91 6.48 -0.16
N ARG A 10 -21.22 7.54 -0.92
CA ARG A 10 -22.41 8.37 -0.68
C ARG A 10 -23.70 7.62 -0.92
N ASP A 11 -23.77 6.81 -1.96
CA ASP A 11 -24.94 5.96 -2.25
C ASP A 11 -25.16 4.90 -1.16
N ALA A 12 -24.08 4.45 -0.52
CA ALA A 12 -24.11 3.59 0.67
C ALA A 12 -24.39 4.36 1.98
N GLY A 13 -24.67 5.66 1.93
CA GLY A 13 -24.98 6.50 3.08
C GLY A 13 -23.76 6.95 3.90
N LEU A 14 -22.55 6.82 3.37
CA LEU A 14 -21.32 7.24 4.05
C LEU A 14 -21.08 8.74 3.80
N THR A 15 -21.37 9.59 4.78
CA THR A 15 -21.34 11.05 4.64
C THR A 15 -20.12 11.73 5.27
N ASP A 16 -19.43 11.06 6.19
CA ASP A 16 -18.21 11.54 6.84
C ASP A 16 -17.21 10.38 6.93
N ALA A 17 -16.62 10.04 5.79
CA ALA A 17 -15.89 8.78 5.64
C ALA A 17 -14.46 8.97 5.12
N LEU A 18 -13.55 8.19 5.69
CA LEU A 18 -12.23 7.94 5.16
C LEU A 18 -12.21 6.54 4.55
N VAL A 19 -12.12 6.47 3.22
CA VAL A 19 -12.22 5.21 2.48
C VAL A 19 -10.85 4.81 1.95
N PHE A 20 -10.32 3.72 2.47
CA PHE A 20 -9.05 3.12 2.07
C PHE A 20 -9.25 2.07 0.97
N VAL A 21 -8.85 2.38 -0.25
CA VAL A 21 -8.89 1.46 -1.40
C VAL A 21 -7.75 0.46 -1.26
N THR A 22 -8.09 -0.83 -1.15
CA THR A 22 -7.08 -1.91 -1.15
C THR A 22 -6.32 -1.89 -2.47
N GLU A 23 -4.99 -1.79 -2.44
CA GLU A 23 -4.13 -2.05 -3.61
C GLU A 23 -3.29 -3.30 -3.41
N SER A 24 -2.60 -3.82 -4.43
CA SER A 24 -1.69 -4.96 -4.27
C SER A 24 -0.54 -4.66 -3.28
N TRP A 25 0.03 -5.71 -2.69
CA TRP A 25 1.22 -5.64 -1.84
C TRP A 25 2.37 -4.92 -2.54
N GLY A 26 2.57 -5.22 -3.83
CA GLY A 26 3.49 -4.48 -4.71
C GLY A 26 3.30 -2.98 -4.69
N SER A 27 2.07 -2.52 -4.92
CA SER A 27 1.74 -1.09 -4.94
C SER A 27 1.89 -0.45 -3.55
N ARG A 28 1.48 -1.15 -2.49
CA ARG A 28 1.64 -0.69 -1.10
C ARG A 28 3.12 -0.48 -0.74
N MET A 29 4.00 -1.41 -1.10
CA MET A 29 5.45 -1.24 -0.90
C MET A 29 6.01 -0.04 -1.66
N LEU A 30 5.63 0.16 -2.92
CA LEU A 30 6.09 1.31 -3.70
C LEU A 30 5.58 2.64 -3.13
N ALA A 31 4.35 2.66 -2.62
CA ALA A 31 3.79 3.81 -1.93
C ALA A 31 4.53 4.10 -0.62
N SER A 32 4.81 3.08 0.19
CA SER A 32 5.57 3.23 1.44
C SER A 32 6.99 3.73 1.18
N ALA A 33 7.67 3.22 0.15
CA ALA A 33 8.99 3.73 -0.25
C ALA A 33 8.94 5.22 -0.61
N ARG A 34 7.90 5.68 -1.33
CA ARG A 34 7.70 7.11 -1.62
C ARG A 34 7.45 7.93 -0.36
N GLY A 35 6.65 7.42 0.58
CA GLY A 35 6.41 8.05 1.88
C GLY A 35 7.69 8.26 2.69
N LEU A 36 8.64 7.32 2.56
CA LEU A 36 9.98 7.40 3.16
C LEU A 36 10.98 8.25 2.35
N GLY A 37 10.52 8.98 1.33
CA GLY A 37 11.36 9.87 0.52
C GLY A 37 12.30 9.14 -0.46
N VAL A 38 12.04 7.86 -0.76
CA VAL A 38 12.83 7.12 -1.76
C VAL A 38 12.49 7.63 -3.16
N PRO A 39 13.49 7.97 -4.00
CA PRO A 39 13.24 8.39 -5.38
C PRO A 39 12.47 7.32 -6.18
N PRO A 40 11.45 7.68 -6.97
CA PRO A 40 10.63 6.71 -7.70
C PRO A 40 11.46 5.74 -8.57
N SER A 41 12.49 6.24 -9.26
CA SER A 41 13.37 5.40 -10.08
C SER A 41 14.18 4.39 -9.25
N LEU A 42 14.53 4.71 -8.01
CA LEU A 42 15.21 3.80 -7.11
C LEU A 42 14.26 2.73 -6.58
N ALA A 43 13.06 3.13 -6.15
CA ALA A 43 12.03 2.22 -5.68
C ALA A 43 11.65 1.19 -6.76
N GLU A 44 11.42 1.64 -8.00
CA GLU A 44 11.13 0.78 -9.15
C GLU A 44 12.27 -0.21 -9.46
N ARG A 45 13.53 0.25 -9.43
CA ARG A 45 14.69 -0.64 -9.64
C ARG A 45 14.82 -1.68 -8.54
N ALA A 46 14.61 -1.29 -7.28
CA ALA A 46 14.62 -2.22 -6.16
C ALA A 46 13.49 -3.25 -6.32
N TYR A 47 12.26 -2.79 -6.51
CA TYR A 47 11.07 -3.63 -6.71
C TYR A 47 11.25 -4.66 -7.83
N ARG A 48 11.93 -4.32 -8.93
CA ARG A 48 12.16 -5.25 -10.05
C ARG A 48 13.30 -6.25 -9.82
N ARG A 49 14.07 -6.15 -8.73
CA ARG A 49 15.32 -6.91 -8.53
C ARG A 49 15.36 -7.71 -7.24
N VAL A 50 14.78 -7.19 -6.16
CA VAL A 50 14.92 -7.76 -4.82
C VAL A 50 13.79 -8.73 -4.49
N ASP A 51 14.00 -9.49 -3.42
CA ASP A 51 12.92 -10.20 -2.74
C ASP A 51 11.96 -9.19 -2.09
N HIS A 52 10.67 -9.30 -2.39
CA HIS A 52 9.65 -8.36 -1.92
C HIS A 52 9.38 -8.46 -0.43
N CYS A 53 9.56 -9.63 0.19
CA CYS A 53 9.48 -9.75 1.63
C CYS A 53 10.61 -8.97 2.31
N ALA A 54 11.85 -9.12 1.84
CA ALA A 54 12.99 -8.39 2.37
C ALA A 54 12.88 -6.86 2.14
N MET A 55 12.27 -6.44 1.04
CA MET A 55 11.97 -5.02 0.80
C MET A 55 10.89 -4.50 1.75
N ASP A 56 9.80 -5.24 1.92
CA ASP A 56 8.70 -4.88 2.82
C ASP A 56 9.18 -4.74 4.27
N GLU A 57 9.96 -5.72 4.76
CA GLU A 57 10.55 -5.68 6.11
C GLU A 57 11.42 -4.44 6.30
N LEU A 58 12.31 -4.15 5.34
CA LEU A 58 13.17 -2.96 5.39
C LEU A 58 12.35 -1.66 5.44
N LEU A 59 11.31 -1.54 4.62
CA LEU A 59 10.47 -0.34 4.57
C LEU A 59 9.67 -0.17 5.85
N ARG A 60 9.12 -1.26 6.42
CA ARG A 60 8.40 -1.21 7.69
C ARG A 60 9.30 -0.84 8.86
N GLU A 61 10.50 -1.40 8.90
CA GLU A 61 11.51 -1.00 9.89
C GLU A 61 11.85 0.47 9.75
N ALA A 62 12.15 0.93 8.54
CA ALA A 62 12.45 2.34 8.28
C ALA A 62 11.31 3.27 8.71
N HIS A 63 10.05 2.87 8.48
CA HIS A 63 8.87 3.62 8.92
C HIS A 63 8.76 3.68 10.44
N ARG A 64 8.88 2.54 11.11
CA ARG A 64 8.82 2.44 12.58
C ARG A 64 9.92 3.27 13.26
N ASP A 65 11.12 3.24 12.68
CA ASP A 65 12.30 3.90 13.25
C ASP A 65 12.39 5.39 12.88
N GLY A 66 11.45 5.91 12.07
CA GLY A 66 11.52 7.28 11.56
C GLY A 66 12.81 7.54 10.76
N ALA A 67 13.27 6.55 10.01
CA ALA A 67 14.57 6.59 9.35
C ALA A 67 14.65 7.72 8.31
N ALA A 68 15.76 8.46 8.32
CA ALA A 68 15.99 9.53 7.35
C ALA A 68 16.00 8.98 5.90
N PRO A 69 15.49 9.72 4.91
CA PRO A 69 15.41 9.23 3.51
C PRO A 69 16.74 8.74 2.93
N ALA A 70 17.86 9.38 3.29
CA ALA A 70 19.20 8.97 2.87
C ALA A 70 19.61 7.59 3.42
N GLU A 71 19.16 7.24 4.63
CA GLU A 71 19.35 5.93 5.24
C GLU A 71 18.60 4.85 4.46
N VAL A 72 17.31 5.07 4.23
CA VAL A 72 16.43 4.14 3.50
C VAL A 72 16.98 3.86 2.10
N LYS A 73 17.40 4.91 1.40
CA LYS A 73 18.09 4.80 0.11
C LYS A 73 19.32 3.88 0.19
N ARG A 74 20.21 4.10 1.16
CA ARG A 74 21.44 3.31 1.32
C ARG A 74 21.14 1.85 1.65
N ARG A 75 20.12 1.59 2.47
CA ARG A 75 19.65 0.24 2.82
C ARG A 75 19.08 -0.48 1.59
N LEU A 76 18.24 0.18 0.77
CA LEU A 76 17.70 -0.39 -0.48
C LEU A 76 18.80 -0.68 -1.51
N GLU A 77 19.76 0.22 -1.68
CA GLU A 77 20.91 0.01 -2.57
C GLU A 77 21.75 -1.20 -2.12
N ARG A 78 21.93 -1.39 -0.82
CA ARG A 78 22.59 -2.58 -0.27
C ARG A 78 21.80 -3.85 -0.56
N LEU A 79 20.49 -3.83 -0.30
CA LEU A 79 19.60 -4.96 -0.58
C LEU A 79 19.67 -5.38 -2.06
N MET A 80 19.70 -4.42 -2.99
CA MET A 80 19.87 -4.72 -4.42
C MET A 80 21.22 -5.37 -4.75
N ARG A 81 22.31 -4.97 -4.08
CA ARG A 81 23.64 -5.57 -4.29
C ARG A 81 23.71 -7.00 -3.80
N THR A 82 23.03 -7.32 -2.70
CA THR A 82 23.03 -8.64 -2.07
C THR A 82 21.90 -9.55 -2.54
N ALA A 83 20.92 -9.03 -3.30
CA ALA A 83 19.79 -9.79 -3.80
C ALA A 83 20.24 -11.01 -4.63
N ARG A 84 19.76 -12.19 -4.25
CA ARG A 84 19.96 -13.46 -4.94
C ARG A 84 18.65 -14.23 -4.99
N GLY A 85 18.44 -14.97 -6.08
CA GLY A 85 17.41 -16.02 -6.12
C GLY A 85 15.95 -15.59 -6.18
N ALA A 86 15.61 -14.30 -6.07
CA ALA A 86 14.24 -13.81 -6.20
C ALA A 86 13.69 -14.04 -7.63
N ARG A 87 12.57 -14.74 -7.72
CA ARG A 87 11.89 -15.08 -8.98
C ARG A 87 10.54 -14.39 -9.06
N LYS A 88 10.13 -14.03 -10.27
CA LYS A 88 8.76 -13.55 -10.48
C LYS A 88 7.78 -14.68 -10.21
N LEU A 89 6.75 -14.38 -9.44
CA LEU A 89 5.65 -15.28 -9.14
C LEU A 89 4.34 -14.54 -9.44
N ASN A 90 3.32 -15.28 -9.88
CA ASN A 90 1.98 -14.76 -9.96
C ASN A 90 1.18 -15.31 -8.78
N LEU A 91 1.23 -14.62 -7.65
CA LEU A 91 0.49 -14.97 -6.44
C LEU A 91 -0.48 -13.85 -6.11
N ALA A 92 -1.66 -14.23 -5.62
CA ALA A 92 -2.70 -13.29 -5.19
C ALA A 92 -3.10 -12.23 -6.24
N GLY A 93 -2.88 -12.51 -7.53
CA GLY A 93 -3.23 -11.59 -8.62
C GLY A 93 -2.17 -10.54 -8.95
N ASP A 94 -1.01 -10.54 -8.29
CA ASP A 94 0.13 -9.69 -8.65
C ASP A 94 1.15 -10.48 -9.51
N PRO A 95 1.21 -10.25 -10.85
CA PRO A 95 2.16 -10.92 -11.74
C PRO A 95 3.58 -10.35 -11.65
N THR A 96 3.78 -9.30 -10.86
CA THR A 96 5.06 -8.60 -10.70
C THR A 96 5.76 -8.95 -9.39
N LEU A 97 5.09 -9.69 -8.50
CA LEU A 97 5.62 -10.17 -7.23
C LEU A 97 6.92 -10.95 -7.43
N ARG A 98 7.90 -10.72 -6.54
CA ARG A 98 9.18 -11.44 -6.54
C ARG A 98 9.52 -11.98 -5.18
N LEU A 99 9.69 -13.29 -5.08
CA LEU A 99 10.13 -13.96 -3.84
C LEU A 99 11.29 -14.92 -4.13
N ALA A 100 12.21 -15.00 -3.19
CA ALA A 100 13.25 -16.00 -3.10
C ALA A 100 12.63 -17.33 -2.64
N PRO A 101 13.19 -18.48 -3.04
CA PRO A 101 12.75 -19.77 -2.54
C PRO A 101 13.04 -19.89 -1.03
N GLY A 102 12.13 -20.52 -0.30
CA GLY A 102 12.27 -20.73 1.14
C GLY A 102 10.94 -20.62 1.88
N ILE A 103 11.03 -20.66 3.21
CA ILE A 103 9.89 -20.38 4.08
C ILE A 103 9.65 -18.88 4.07
N LEU A 104 8.44 -18.48 3.69
CA LEU A 104 8.03 -17.08 3.74
C LEU A 104 7.77 -16.68 5.19
N PRO A 105 8.38 -15.59 5.69
CA PRO A 105 8.03 -15.04 7.00
C PRO A 105 6.52 -14.82 7.13
N GLU A 106 5.96 -15.09 8.32
CA GLU A 106 4.51 -15.06 8.55
C GLU A 106 3.90 -13.71 8.13
N ARG A 107 4.62 -12.62 8.37
CA ARG A 107 4.17 -11.29 7.99
C ARG A 107 4.01 -11.10 6.48
N CYS A 108 4.94 -11.63 5.69
CA CYS A 108 4.81 -11.59 4.23
C CYS A 108 3.73 -12.56 3.73
N ALA A 109 3.51 -13.67 4.45
CA ALA A 109 2.38 -14.55 4.18
C ALA A 109 1.03 -13.86 4.48
N GLU A 110 0.95 -13.00 5.49
CA GLU A 110 -0.23 -12.15 5.76
C GLU A 110 -0.54 -11.23 4.58
N GLU A 111 0.46 -10.59 3.98
CA GLU A 111 0.27 -9.71 2.82
C GLU A 111 -0.31 -10.49 1.63
N LEU A 112 0.18 -11.70 1.37
CA LEU A 112 -0.40 -12.58 0.35
C LEU A 112 -1.83 -13.00 0.66
N ARG A 113 -2.13 -13.34 1.93
CA ARG A 113 -3.50 -13.67 2.35
C ARG A 113 -4.42 -12.46 2.21
N TYR A 114 -3.94 -11.27 2.51
CA TYR A 114 -4.69 -10.02 2.39
C TYR A 114 -5.03 -9.72 0.93
N ASP A 115 -4.06 -9.84 0.03
CA ASP A 115 -4.26 -9.59 -1.40
C ASP A 115 -5.19 -10.62 -2.06
N ARG A 116 -5.21 -11.87 -1.57
CA ARG A 116 -6.15 -12.90 -2.06
C ARG A 116 -7.62 -12.54 -1.87
N LEU A 117 -7.92 -11.62 -0.94
CA LEU A 117 -9.28 -11.11 -0.77
C LEU A 117 -9.69 -10.16 -1.92
N GLY A 118 -8.73 -9.71 -2.72
CA GLY A 118 -8.90 -8.80 -3.84
C GLY A 118 -8.38 -7.40 -3.54
N PHE A 119 -7.98 -6.71 -4.60
CA PHE A 119 -7.53 -5.33 -4.57
C PHE A 119 -7.97 -4.60 -5.85
N ASP A 120 -8.01 -3.28 -5.77
CA ASP A 120 -8.30 -2.35 -6.85
C ASP A 120 -7.06 -1.48 -7.17
N VAL A 121 -7.18 -0.62 -8.18
CA VAL A 121 -6.15 0.38 -8.50
C VAL A 121 -6.60 1.74 -7.97
N PHE A 122 -5.84 2.33 -7.05
CA PHE A 122 -6.11 3.59 -6.38
C PHE A 122 -5.97 4.81 -7.30
N THR A 123 -4.97 4.84 -8.19
CA THR A 123 -4.64 6.04 -9.00
C THR A 123 -5.83 6.64 -9.75
N PRO A 124 -6.73 5.85 -10.38
CA PRO A 124 -7.97 6.35 -10.96
C PRO A 124 -8.88 7.18 -10.05
N HIS A 125 -8.79 7.01 -8.73
CA HIS A 125 -9.62 7.65 -7.71
C HIS A 125 -9.03 8.94 -7.14
N LEU A 126 -7.77 9.28 -7.45
CA LEU A 126 -7.15 10.54 -7.02
C LEU A 126 -8.00 11.78 -7.34
N PRO A 127 -8.63 11.90 -8.53
CA PRO A 127 -9.46 13.07 -8.87
C PRO A 127 -10.80 13.14 -8.11
N GLU A 128 -11.18 12.10 -7.36
CA GLU A 128 -12.41 12.11 -6.55
C GLU A 128 -12.27 12.95 -5.28
N ASN A 129 -11.03 13.13 -4.81
CA ASN A 129 -10.74 14.00 -3.69
C ASN A 129 -10.74 15.47 -4.11
N SER A 130 -11.23 16.34 -3.22
CA SER A 130 -10.98 17.77 -3.39
C SER A 130 -9.48 18.05 -3.23
N PRO A 131 -8.92 19.08 -3.90
CA PRO A 131 -7.50 19.44 -3.77
C PRO A 131 -7.05 19.72 -2.32
N HIS A 132 -8.00 20.13 -1.47
CA HIS A 132 -7.76 20.44 -0.06
C HIS A 132 -8.05 19.25 0.87
N LEU A 133 -8.54 18.12 0.34
CA LEU A 133 -8.91 16.92 1.11
C LEU A 133 -9.97 17.19 2.20
N GLU A 134 -10.89 18.13 1.93
CA GLU A 134 -11.96 18.55 2.84
C GLU A 134 -13.34 17.95 2.48
N SER A 135 -13.39 17.07 1.49
CA SER A 135 -14.64 16.43 1.08
C SER A 135 -15.25 15.56 2.18
N ALA A 136 -16.58 15.42 2.15
CA ALA A 136 -17.36 14.50 2.97
C ALA A 136 -16.74 13.08 2.99
N VAL A 137 -16.41 12.57 1.81
CA VAL A 137 -15.65 11.34 1.60
C VAL A 137 -14.24 11.68 1.14
N VAL A 138 -13.23 11.16 1.84
CA VAL A 138 -11.83 11.20 1.43
C VAL A 138 -11.42 9.79 1.04
N VAL A 139 -10.93 9.63 -0.19
CA VAL A 139 -10.46 8.34 -0.71
C VAL A 139 -8.95 8.29 -0.62
N ALA A 140 -8.42 7.26 0.03
CA ALA A 140 -7.00 7.06 0.25
C ALA A 140 -6.59 5.65 -0.20
N ARG A 141 -5.28 5.46 -0.40
CA ARG A 141 -4.73 4.12 -0.56
C ARG A 141 -4.72 3.42 0.80
N ASP A 142 -5.13 2.16 0.83
CA ASP A 142 -4.92 1.29 1.98
C ASP A 142 -3.44 0.91 2.10
N LEU A 143 -2.78 1.42 3.14
CA LEU A 143 -1.41 1.11 3.55
C LEU A 143 -1.36 0.28 4.84
N ARG A 144 -2.45 -0.42 5.17
CA ARG A 144 -2.57 -1.32 6.33
C ARG A 144 -2.37 -0.55 7.64
N GLU A 145 -1.38 -0.91 8.44
CA GLU A 145 -1.09 -0.26 9.73
C GLU A 145 -0.82 1.24 9.59
N GLN A 146 -0.26 1.68 8.45
CA GLN A 146 0.00 3.11 8.19
C GLN A 146 -1.29 3.92 8.00
N ASN A 147 -2.46 3.27 7.83
CA ASN A 147 -3.74 3.97 7.77
C ASN A 147 -4.04 4.73 9.06
N ALA A 148 -3.51 4.27 10.20
CA ALA A 148 -3.73 4.88 11.50
C ALA A 148 -3.28 6.37 11.54
N GLU A 149 -2.23 6.72 10.79
CA GLU A 149 -1.76 8.12 10.69
C GLU A 149 -2.79 9.02 10.02
N LEU A 150 -3.39 8.54 8.92
CA LEU A 150 -4.43 9.30 8.23
C LEU A 150 -5.73 9.33 9.03
N MET A 151 -6.09 8.23 9.70
CA MET A 151 -7.24 8.20 10.63
C MET A 151 -7.06 9.22 11.76
N ALA A 152 -5.86 9.34 12.32
CA ALA A 152 -5.57 10.34 13.36
C ALA A 152 -5.65 11.78 12.84
N ALA A 153 -5.34 12.03 11.56
CA ALA A 153 -5.50 13.33 10.92
C ALA A 153 -6.98 13.69 10.63
N TYR A 154 -7.87 12.70 10.56
CA TYR A 154 -9.30 12.86 10.29
C TYR A 154 -10.18 12.22 11.38
N PRO A 155 -10.09 12.66 12.66
CA PRO A 155 -10.76 11.99 13.78
C PRO A 155 -12.30 12.03 13.69
N GLY A 156 -12.88 12.94 12.90
CA GLY A 156 -14.32 13.03 12.66
C GLY A 156 -14.85 12.13 11.54
N LYS A 157 -13.98 11.37 10.84
CA LYS A 157 -14.38 10.51 9.73
C LYS A 157 -14.34 9.04 10.12
N ALA A 158 -15.44 8.33 9.86
CA ALA A 158 -15.48 6.88 10.02
C ALA A 158 -14.60 6.21 8.94
N ALA A 159 -13.77 5.27 9.36
CA ALA A 159 -12.80 4.63 8.47
C ALA A 159 -13.35 3.33 7.87
N TYR A 160 -13.15 3.14 6.57
CA TYR A 160 -13.58 1.95 5.84
C TYR A 160 -12.48 1.46 4.90
N VAL A 161 -12.40 0.15 4.69
CA VAL A 161 -11.68 -0.43 3.54
C VAL A 161 -12.67 -0.66 2.41
N TYR A 162 -12.34 -0.17 1.22
CA TYR A 162 -13.02 -0.48 -0.02
C TYR A 162 -12.29 -1.60 -0.76
N ARG A 163 -13.05 -2.63 -1.14
CA ARG A 163 -12.54 -3.79 -1.88
C ARG A 163 -13.66 -4.44 -2.68
N ASN A 164 -13.46 -4.62 -3.98
CA ASN A 164 -14.39 -5.33 -4.86
C ASN A 164 -15.84 -4.80 -4.75
N GLY A 165 -16.03 -3.49 -4.72
CA GLY A 165 -17.37 -2.88 -4.60
C GLY A 165 -18.00 -2.96 -3.20
N ARG A 166 -17.22 -3.28 -2.16
CA ARG A 166 -17.73 -3.41 -0.78
C ARG A 166 -16.94 -2.54 0.19
N PHE A 167 -17.65 -1.95 1.13
CA PHE A 167 -17.09 -1.21 2.26
C PHE A 167 -17.09 -2.09 3.51
N ALA A 168 -15.95 -2.19 4.19
CA ALA A 168 -15.82 -2.85 5.48
C ALA A 168 -15.29 -1.83 6.50
N ALA A 169 -16.00 -1.65 7.61
CA ALA A 169 -15.56 -0.72 8.64
C ALA A 169 -14.22 -1.14 9.26
N LEU A 170 -13.30 -0.18 9.39
CA LEU A 170 -12.08 -0.32 10.19
C LEU A 170 -12.42 0.06 11.62
N ARG A 171 -12.02 -0.80 12.57
CA ARG A 171 -12.14 -0.53 14.00
C ARG A 171 -10.96 0.27 14.50
#